data_AF-A0A8H3XKL7-F1
#
_entry.id   AF-A0A8H3XKL7-F1
#
_cell.length_a   1.000
_cell.length_b   1.000
_cell.length_c   1.000
_cell.angle_alpha   90.00
_cell.angle_beta   90.00
_cell.angle_gamma   90.00
#
_symmetry.space_group_name_H-M   'P 1'
#
loop_
_entity.id
_entity.type
_entity.pdbx_description
1 polymer ?
#
loop_
_entity_poly.entity_id
_entity_poly.type
_entity_poly.pdbx_seq_one_letter_code
_entity_poly.pdbx_strand_id
1 'polypeptide(L)'
;MERNYQLIPRGEMEPYFDGKQSFLRYNKFWKNVTKTRYDPEVVNFRLMLIQAMAFSEGLFNGVGPLDTCKNQPFYVWNIPANEDNIIEMYNNCLLANETVINNNPTYNEQTYTYANTTLKPIAERMTNDYGIYPPLNPEDDIIKSRYYWDMSIYYQYSYGNTLNEQTGCVYYTQLVNSVENYLNGSSIMVADLKNGHTHTMFLVLTILGAAKNPFPLSANLTLSQITD
;
A
#
# COMPACT_ATOMS: atom_id res chain seq x y z
N MET A 1 -20.30 7.40 -19.35
CA MET A 1 -20.09 7.44 -17.89
C MET A 1 -18.63 7.06 -17.68
N GLU A 2 -17.78 8.02 -17.34
CA GLU A 2 -16.35 7.77 -17.12
C GLU A 2 -16.15 6.97 -15.83
N ARG A 3 -15.39 5.87 -15.90
CA ARG A 3 -15.12 4.96 -14.78
C ARG A 3 -13.87 5.38 -14.01
N ASN A 4 -13.75 6.66 -13.65
CA ASN A 4 -12.48 7.25 -13.22
C ASN A 4 -11.94 6.75 -11.86
N TYR A 5 -12.67 5.90 -11.13
CA TYR A 5 -12.28 5.40 -9.80
C TYR A 5 -12.61 3.93 -9.56
N GLN A 6 -12.94 3.17 -10.62
CA GLN A 6 -13.18 1.73 -10.51
C GLN A 6 -11.89 0.97 -10.78
N LEU A 7 -11.70 -0.14 -10.07
CA LEU A 7 -10.65 -1.09 -10.44
C LEU A 7 -10.95 -1.63 -11.84
N ILE A 8 -9.89 -1.79 -12.64
CA ILE A 8 -9.99 -2.62 -13.84
C ILE A 8 -10.21 -4.08 -13.44
N PRO A 9 -10.74 -4.95 -14.31
CA PRO A 9 -11.03 -6.33 -13.96
C PRO A 9 -9.85 -7.09 -13.32
N ARG A 10 -8.62 -6.78 -13.74
CA ARG A 10 -7.42 -7.34 -13.13
C ARG A 10 -7.22 -6.91 -11.67
N GLY A 11 -7.47 -5.64 -11.36
CA GLY A 11 -7.38 -5.11 -10.00
C GLY A 11 -8.45 -5.65 -9.05
N GLU A 12 -9.54 -6.23 -9.58
CA GLU A 12 -10.51 -7.00 -8.79
C GLU A 12 -10.05 -8.45 -8.61
N MET A 13 -9.47 -9.07 -9.64
CA MET A 13 -9.01 -10.46 -9.57
C MET A 13 -7.83 -10.67 -8.61
N GLU A 14 -6.88 -9.73 -8.56
CA GLU A 14 -5.70 -9.82 -7.69
C GLU A 14 -6.07 -10.00 -6.20
N PRO A 15 -6.82 -9.07 -5.57
CA PRO A 15 -7.23 -9.24 -4.18
C PRO A 15 -8.12 -10.46 -3.96
N TYR A 16 -8.96 -10.85 -4.93
CA TYR A 16 -9.73 -12.10 -4.85
C TYR A 16 -8.82 -13.33 -4.72
N PHE A 17 -7.78 -13.42 -5.54
CA PHE A 17 -6.83 -14.52 -5.42
C PHE A 17 -5.99 -14.43 -4.15
N ASP A 18 -5.66 -13.23 -3.66
CA ASP A 18 -5.02 -13.05 -2.36
C ASP A 18 -5.88 -13.57 -1.20
N GLY A 19 -7.20 -13.34 -1.25
CA GLY A 19 -8.16 -13.91 -0.30
C GLY A 19 -8.12 -15.44 -0.29
N LYS A 20 -8.14 -16.06 -1.48
CA LYS A 20 -8.02 -17.52 -1.62
C LYS A 20 -6.69 -18.04 -1.10
N GLN A 21 -5.58 -17.36 -1.40
CA GLN A 21 -4.26 -17.74 -0.90
C GLN A 21 -4.16 -17.59 0.61
N SER A 22 -4.75 -16.54 1.20
CA SER A 22 -4.87 -16.38 2.64
C SER A 22 -5.63 -17.54 3.28
N PHE A 23 -6.76 -17.95 2.69
CA PHE A 23 -7.50 -19.12 3.17
C PHE A 23 -6.65 -20.39 3.13
N LEU A 24 -5.96 -20.64 2.02
CA LEU A 24 -5.11 -21.82 1.86
C LEU A 24 -3.93 -21.84 2.84
N ARG A 25 -3.24 -20.69 2.98
CA ARG A 25 -2.06 -20.54 3.86
C ARG A 25 -2.42 -20.67 5.33
N TYR A 26 -3.53 -20.06 5.74
CA TYR A 26 -3.99 -20.04 7.14
C TYR A 26 -5.24 -20.90 7.35
N ASN A 27 -5.32 -22.03 6.64
CA ASN A 27 -6.51 -22.90 6.58
C ASN A 27 -7.07 -23.30 7.96
N LYS A 28 -6.21 -23.68 8.91
CA LYS A 28 -6.66 -24.04 10.27
C LYS A 28 -7.32 -22.86 10.97
N PHE A 29 -6.74 -21.67 10.83
CA PHE A 29 -7.28 -20.44 11.42
C PHE A 29 -8.62 -20.09 10.78
N TRP A 30 -8.68 -19.98 9.46
CA TRP A 30 -9.90 -19.58 8.76
C TRP A 30 -11.04 -20.58 8.94
N LYS A 31 -10.78 -21.89 8.87
CA LYS A 31 -11.81 -22.91 9.16
C LYS A 31 -12.38 -22.81 10.57
N ASN A 32 -11.56 -22.43 11.54
CA ASN A 32 -12.03 -22.27 12.92
C ASN A 32 -12.91 -21.02 13.05
N VAL A 33 -12.46 -19.91 12.45
CA VAL A 33 -13.17 -18.63 12.43
C VAL A 33 -14.50 -18.72 11.66
N THR A 34 -14.56 -19.50 10.58
CA THR A 34 -15.76 -19.64 9.74
C THR A 34 -16.59 -20.88 10.07
N LYS A 35 -16.39 -21.51 11.24
CA LYS A 35 -17.07 -22.77 11.60
C LYS A 35 -18.60 -22.64 11.65
N THR A 36 -19.10 -21.48 12.07
CA THR A 36 -20.54 -21.20 12.16
C THR A 36 -20.95 -20.19 11.10
N ARG A 37 -20.48 -18.95 11.23
CA ARG A 37 -20.72 -17.84 10.33
C ARG A 37 -19.66 -16.78 10.61
N TYR A 38 -19.30 -15.99 9.60
CA TYR A 38 -18.52 -14.77 9.82
C TYR A 38 -19.19 -13.88 10.88
N ASP A 39 -18.37 -13.36 11.79
CA ASP A 39 -18.75 -12.46 12.87
C ASP A 39 -17.85 -11.20 12.78
N PRO A 40 -18.42 -9.99 12.59
CA PRO A 40 -17.65 -8.75 12.47
C PRO A 40 -16.94 -8.31 13.75
N GLU A 41 -17.32 -8.84 14.91
CA GLU A 41 -16.62 -8.58 16.18
C GLU A 41 -15.37 -9.47 16.31
N VAL A 42 -15.35 -10.62 15.63
CA VAL A 42 -14.24 -11.58 15.61
C VAL A 42 -13.27 -11.30 14.45
N VAL A 43 -13.78 -10.97 13.26
CA VAL A 43 -12.98 -10.59 12.10
C VAL A 43 -13.44 -9.23 11.58
N ASN A 44 -12.57 -8.24 11.73
CA ASN A 44 -12.84 -6.89 11.30
C ASN A 44 -12.23 -6.60 9.92
N PHE A 45 -12.93 -5.80 9.13
CA PHE A 45 -12.61 -5.42 7.76
C PHE A 45 -12.68 -3.88 7.66
N ARG A 46 -11.54 -3.19 7.61
CA ARG A 46 -11.42 -1.71 7.47
C ARG A 46 -10.74 -1.34 6.16
N LEU A 47 -11.48 -0.78 5.20
CA LEU A 47 -11.02 -0.90 3.81
C LEU A 47 -11.45 0.25 2.89
N MET A 48 -10.65 0.49 1.86
CA MET A 48 -11.14 1.01 0.59
C MET A 48 -12.03 -0.03 -0.11
N LEU A 49 -13.28 0.35 -0.40
CA LEU A 49 -14.41 -0.55 -0.63
C LEU A 49 -14.16 -1.70 -1.64
N ILE A 50 -13.59 -1.46 -2.83
CA ILE A 50 -13.65 -2.47 -3.92
C ILE A 50 -12.65 -3.62 -3.75
N GLN A 51 -11.37 -3.34 -3.49
CA GLN A 51 -10.33 -4.39 -3.33
C GLN A 51 -10.66 -5.33 -2.17
N ALA A 52 -11.18 -4.73 -1.12
CA ALA A 52 -11.73 -5.38 0.04
C ALA A 52 -12.81 -6.40 -0.23
N MET A 53 -13.83 -5.99 -0.99
CA MET A 53 -14.93 -6.86 -1.35
C MET A 53 -14.44 -8.05 -2.16
N ALA A 54 -13.50 -7.81 -3.09
CA ALA A 54 -12.88 -8.89 -3.84
C ALA A 54 -12.06 -9.84 -2.94
N PHE A 55 -11.26 -9.31 -2.01
CA PHE A 55 -10.49 -10.12 -1.07
C PHE A 55 -11.37 -10.99 -0.17
N SER A 56 -12.42 -10.41 0.43
CA SER A 56 -13.34 -11.16 1.30
C SER A 56 -14.15 -12.18 0.51
N GLU A 57 -14.54 -11.88 -0.73
CA GLU A 57 -15.17 -12.84 -1.63
C GLU A 57 -14.23 -14.02 -1.89
N GLY A 58 -12.96 -13.76 -2.20
CA GLY A 58 -11.95 -14.81 -2.35
C GLY A 58 -11.72 -15.63 -1.07
N LEU A 59 -11.71 -14.96 0.08
CA LEU A 59 -11.48 -15.57 1.38
C LEU A 59 -12.63 -16.48 1.84
N PHE A 60 -13.88 -16.07 1.58
CA PHE A 60 -15.08 -16.77 2.06
C PHE A 60 -15.87 -17.49 0.95
N ASN A 61 -15.32 -17.59 -0.26
CA ASN A 61 -15.94 -18.33 -1.35
C ASN A 61 -16.20 -19.79 -0.95
N GLY A 62 -17.48 -20.21 -1.01
CA GLY A 62 -17.87 -21.60 -0.81
C GLY A 62 -17.98 -22.03 0.66
N VAL A 63 -17.83 -21.12 1.63
CA VAL A 63 -17.88 -21.44 3.07
C VAL A 63 -19.03 -20.77 3.83
N GLY A 64 -19.84 -19.97 3.15
CA GLY A 64 -20.96 -19.25 3.75
C GLY A 64 -22.28 -20.03 3.83
N PRO A 65 -23.25 -19.51 4.61
CA PRO A 65 -24.53 -20.17 4.83
C PRO A 65 -25.57 -19.89 3.74
N LEU A 66 -25.29 -18.99 2.79
CA LEU A 66 -26.28 -18.54 1.81
C LEU A 66 -26.22 -19.36 0.52
N ASP A 67 -27.36 -19.94 0.17
CA ASP A 67 -27.65 -20.62 -1.11
C ASP A 67 -26.70 -21.78 -1.45
N THR A 68 -26.90 -22.40 -2.62
CA THR A 68 -26.09 -23.53 -3.10
C THR A 68 -24.63 -23.16 -3.36
N CYS A 69 -24.36 -21.89 -3.64
CA CYS A 69 -22.99 -21.37 -3.84
C CYS A 69 -22.24 -21.16 -2.52
N LYS A 70 -22.91 -21.26 -1.36
CA LYS A 70 -22.33 -21.05 -0.03
C LYS A 70 -21.66 -19.69 0.09
N ASN A 71 -22.41 -18.64 -0.20
CA ASN A 71 -21.95 -17.26 -0.12
C ASN A 71 -22.03 -16.72 1.31
N GLN A 72 -21.16 -15.78 1.65
CA GLN A 72 -21.11 -15.14 2.97
C GLN A 72 -21.07 -13.62 2.82
N PRO A 73 -22.08 -12.88 3.32
CA PRO A 73 -21.98 -11.43 3.42
C PRO A 73 -20.96 -11.06 4.49
N PHE A 74 -20.22 -9.98 4.27
CA PHE A 74 -19.26 -9.41 5.20
C PHE A 74 -19.57 -7.92 5.40
N TYR A 75 -19.15 -7.37 6.54
CA TYR A 75 -19.33 -5.97 6.85
C TYR A 75 -18.02 -5.24 6.60
N VAL A 76 -18.08 -4.13 5.86
CA VAL A 76 -16.93 -3.25 5.65
C VAL A 76 -17.15 -2.00 6.47
N TRP A 77 -16.21 -1.72 7.35
CA TRP A 77 -16.16 -0.46 8.07
C TRP A 77 -15.36 0.54 7.27
N ASN A 78 -15.98 1.68 6.97
CA ASN A 78 -15.36 2.77 6.23
C ASN A 78 -15.38 4.05 7.07
N ILE A 79 -14.25 4.72 7.14
CA ILE A 79 -14.09 6.03 7.77
C ILE A 79 -13.73 7.01 6.64
N PRO A 80 -14.28 8.23 6.61
CA PRO A 80 -13.86 9.24 5.64
C PRO A 80 -12.34 9.42 5.63
N ALA A 81 -11.74 9.58 4.45
CA ALA A 81 -10.28 9.60 4.32
C ALA A 81 -9.60 10.72 5.14
N ASN A 82 -10.28 11.86 5.31
CA ASN A 82 -9.84 13.00 6.12
C ASN A 82 -10.09 12.83 7.64
N GLU A 83 -10.61 11.67 8.05
CA GLU A 83 -10.84 11.30 9.45
C GLU A 83 -10.09 10.02 9.83
N ASP A 84 -9.58 9.26 8.84
CA ASP A 84 -8.88 8.00 9.07
C ASP A 84 -7.39 8.21 9.39
N ASN A 85 -7.11 8.41 10.68
CA ASN A 85 -5.73 8.51 11.19
C ASN A 85 -4.95 7.18 11.19
N ILE A 86 -5.59 6.06 10.84
CA ILE A 86 -4.97 4.72 10.89
C ILE A 86 -4.55 4.29 9.50
N ILE A 87 -5.42 4.39 8.50
CA ILE A 87 -5.15 3.94 7.13
C ILE A 87 -4.72 5.11 6.25
N GLU A 88 -5.23 6.32 6.50
CA GLU A 88 -4.91 7.54 5.74
C GLU A 88 -3.99 8.48 6.55
N MET A 89 -3.11 7.94 7.39
CA MET A 89 -2.27 8.72 8.30
C MET A 89 -1.36 9.74 7.58
N TYR A 90 -1.00 9.49 6.32
CA TYR A 90 -0.22 10.42 5.50
C TYR A 90 -1.02 11.67 5.11
N ASN A 91 -2.34 11.56 4.93
CA ASN A 91 -3.22 12.69 4.67
C ASN A 91 -3.55 13.47 5.96
N ASN A 92 -3.64 12.77 7.09
CA ASN A 92 -4.14 13.34 8.34
C ASN A 92 -3.04 13.85 9.29
N CYS A 93 -1.76 13.54 9.02
CA CYS A 93 -0.65 14.13 9.74
C CYS A 93 -0.30 15.51 9.13
N LEU A 94 -0.85 16.59 9.71
CA LEU A 94 -0.63 17.97 9.23
C LEU A 94 0.86 18.31 9.06
N LEU A 95 1.69 17.99 10.06
CA LEU A 95 3.12 18.27 10.01
C LEU A 95 3.81 17.55 8.83
N ALA A 96 3.51 16.27 8.61
CA ALA A 96 4.09 15.51 7.49
C ALA A 96 3.59 16.04 6.14
N ASN A 97 2.30 16.37 6.05
CA ASN A 97 1.72 16.93 4.84
C ASN A 97 2.38 18.28 4.46
N GLU A 98 2.59 19.15 5.44
CA GLU A 98 3.17 20.49 5.24
C GLU A 98 4.69 20.50 5.04
N THR A 99 5.43 19.52 5.59
CA THR A 99 6.91 19.55 5.62
C THR A 99 7.60 18.41 4.87
N VAL A 100 6.86 17.38 4.45
CA VAL A 100 7.43 16.18 3.81
C VAL A 100 6.75 15.83 2.49
N ILE A 101 5.41 15.91 2.44
CA ILE A 101 4.66 15.54 1.23
C ILE A 101 4.67 16.72 0.24
N ASN A 102 4.22 17.90 0.68
CA ASN A 102 4.06 19.06 -0.20
C ASN A 102 5.30 19.96 -0.29
N ASN A 103 6.21 19.88 0.69
CA ASN A 103 7.38 20.77 0.76
C ASN A 103 8.63 20.03 1.21
N ASN A 104 9.23 19.26 0.30
CA ASN A 104 10.42 18.48 0.58
C ASN A 104 11.57 18.90 -0.35
N PRO A 105 12.41 19.88 0.07
CA PRO A 105 13.51 20.37 -0.74
C PRO A 105 14.50 19.29 -1.15
N THR A 106 14.80 18.35 -0.24
CA THR A 106 15.71 17.24 -0.53
C THR A 106 15.15 16.33 -1.61
N TYR A 107 13.87 15.95 -1.51
CA TYR A 107 13.20 15.20 -2.57
C TYR A 107 13.28 15.93 -3.92
N ASN A 108 12.91 17.21 -3.93
CA ASN A 108 12.87 18.02 -5.15
C ASN A 108 14.26 18.14 -5.81
N GLU A 109 15.31 18.38 -5.02
CA GLU A 109 16.69 18.45 -5.53
C GLU A 109 17.13 17.11 -6.15
N GLN A 110 16.84 16.01 -5.45
CA GLN A 110 17.29 14.68 -5.84
C GLN A 110 16.55 14.19 -7.10
N THR A 111 15.23 14.34 -7.16
CA THR A 111 14.45 13.96 -8.35
C THR A 111 14.75 14.85 -9.54
N TYR A 112 14.90 16.16 -9.36
CA TYR A 112 15.31 17.07 -10.43
C TYR A 112 16.68 16.69 -10.99
N THR A 113 17.65 16.45 -10.11
CA THR A 113 19.01 16.04 -10.52
C THR A 113 18.96 14.73 -11.30
N TYR A 114 18.26 13.71 -10.78
CA TYR A 114 18.14 12.42 -11.45
C TYR A 114 17.44 12.52 -12.81
N ALA A 115 16.29 13.21 -12.86
CA ALA A 115 15.55 13.41 -14.10
C ALA A 115 16.40 14.13 -15.16
N ASN A 116 17.10 15.20 -14.79
CA ASN A 116 17.88 15.99 -15.74
C ASN A 116 19.18 15.29 -16.20
N THR A 117 19.87 14.61 -15.30
CA THR A 117 21.18 13.98 -15.61
C THR A 117 21.07 12.57 -16.18
N THR A 118 20.00 11.85 -15.83
CA THR A 118 19.84 10.43 -16.17
C THR A 118 18.70 10.20 -17.15
N LEU A 119 17.49 10.69 -16.87
CA LEU A 119 16.31 10.39 -17.68
C LEU A 119 16.26 11.20 -18.98
N LYS A 120 16.55 12.51 -18.92
CA LYS A 120 16.49 13.41 -20.08
C LYS A 120 17.39 12.96 -21.25
N PRO A 121 18.67 12.63 -21.05
CA PRO A 121 19.51 12.16 -22.15
C PRO A 121 19.02 10.85 -22.79
N ILE A 122 18.31 10.01 -22.04
CA ILE A 122 17.77 8.74 -22.54
C ILE A 122 16.55 8.97 -23.41
N ALA A 123 15.59 9.79 -22.94
CA ALA A 123 14.43 10.13 -23.75
C ALA A 123 14.82 10.87 -25.03
N GLU A 124 15.79 11.79 -24.96
CA GLU A 124 16.34 12.46 -26.15
C GLU A 124 16.95 11.45 -27.13
N ARG A 125 17.77 10.51 -26.65
CA ARG A 125 18.36 9.45 -27.48
C ARG A 125 17.27 8.58 -28.12
N MET A 126 16.33 8.05 -27.33
CA MET A 126 15.27 7.18 -27.84
C MET A 126 14.34 7.90 -28.83
N THR A 127 14.03 9.17 -28.58
CA THR A 127 13.25 9.99 -29.52
C THR A 127 13.93 10.06 -30.87
N ASN A 128 15.25 10.30 -30.88
CA ASN A 128 16.03 10.42 -32.11
C ASN A 128 16.21 9.07 -32.82
N ASP A 129 16.58 8.02 -32.08
CA ASP A 129 16.87 6.70 -32.62
C ASP A 129 15.64 6.05 -33.28
N TYR A 130 14.45 6.29 -32.72
CA TYR A 130 13.20 5.69 -33.18
C TYR A 130 12.27 6.65 -33.94
N GLY A 131 12.66 7.92 -34.11
CA GLY A 131 11.85 8.93 -34.80
C GLY A 131 10.48 9.17 -34.14
N ILE A 132 10.41 9.14 -32.81
CA ILE A 132 9.16 9.23 -32.05
C ILE A 132 8.66 10.69 -32.04
N TYR A 133 7.38 10.90 -32.41
CA TYR A 133 6.75 12.21 -32.37
C TYR A 133 5.35 12.13 -31.72
N PRO A 134 5.06 12.92 -30.67
CA PRO A 134 5.95 13.90 -30.03
C PRO A 134 7.14 13.22 -29.30
N PRO A 135 8.22 13.95 -28.98
CA PRO A 135 9.35 13.42 -28.22
C PRO A 135 8.92 12.66 -26.97
N LEU A 136 9.62 11.56 -26.66
CA LEU A 136 9.39 10.80 -25.42
C LEU A 136 9.58 11.69 -24.20
N ASN A 137 8.76 11.44 -23.18
CA ASN A 137 8.99 12.04 -21.88
C ASN A 137 10.18 11.29 -21.22
N PRO A 138 11.17 11.98 -20.63
CA PRO A 138 12.21 11.38 -19.79
C PRO A 138 11.73 10.28 -18.83
N GLU A 139 10.48 10.37 -18.35
CA GLU A 139 9.87 9.41 -17.44
C GLU A 139 9.52 8.04 -18.07
N ASP A 140 9.84 7.78 -19.35
CA ASP A 140 9.43 6.54 -20.04
C ASP A 140 10.47 5.38 -20.08
N ASP A 141 11.70 5.53 -19.55
CA ASP A 141 12.67 4.42 -19.42
C ASP A 141 12.40 3.56 -18.16
N ILE A 142 11.87 2.35 -18.34
CA ILE A 142 11.28 1.52 -17.27
C ILE A 142 12.13 1.39 -15.99
N ILE A 143 13.43 1.09 -16.08
CA ILE A 143 14.25 0.84 -14.87
C ILE A 143 14.57 2.15 -14.16
N LYS A 144 15.00 3.16 -14.91
CA LYS A 144 15.41 4.44 -14.34
C LYS A 144 14.20 5.26 -13.89
N SER A 145 13.10 5.18 -14.61
CA SER A 145 11.81 5.74 -14.21
C SER A 145 11.26 5.04 -12.97
N ARG A 146 11.44 3.72 -12.85
CA ARG A 146 11.10 3.03 -11.59
C ARG A 146 11.90 3.57 -10.42
N TYR A 147 13.21 3.76 -10.58
CA TYR A 147 14.03 4.35 -9.51
C TYR A 147 13.61 5.78 -9.15
N TYR A 148 13.19 6.59 -10.13
CA TYR A 148 12.60 7.90 -9.87
C TYR A 148 11.35 7.81 -8.98
N TRP A 149 10.47 6.84 -9.22
CA TRP A 149 9.32 6.57 -8.34
C TRP A 149 9.75 6.05 -6.96
N ASP A 150 10.77 5.20 -6.89
CA ASP A 150 11.33 4.72 -5.63
C ASP A 150 11.87 5.89 -4.79
N MET A 151 12.49 6.90 -5.42
CA MET A 151 12.92 8.13 -4.74
C MET A 151 11.74 8.93 -4.17
N SER A 152 10.63 9.06 -4.91
CA SER A 152 9.41 9.70 -4.41
C SER A 152 8.89 9.01 -3.16
N ILE A 153 8.73 7.69 -3.22
CA ILE A 153 8.30 6.91 -2.06
C ILE A 153 9.30 7.04 -0.90
N TYR A 154 10.59 6.93 -1.17
CA TYR A 154 11.63 6.95 -0.16
C TYR A 154 11.61 8.24 0.65
N TYR A 155 11.57 9.39 -0.02
CA TYR A 155 11.61 10.69 0.64
C TYR A 155 10.26 11.13 1.23
N GLN A 156 9.14 10.75 0.62
CA GLN A 156 7.82 11.20 1.06
C GLN A 156 7.15 10.27 2.08
N TYR A 157 7.41 8.96 2.02
CA TYR A 157 6.67 7.96 2.82
C TYR A 157 7.55 6.91 3.49
N SER A 158 8.89 7.00 3.39
CA SER A 158 9.80 6.05 4.00
C SER A 158 11.04 6.71 4.63
N TYR A 159 12.17 6.00 4.68
CA TYR A 159 13.37 6.36 5.44
C TYR A 159 14.09 7.62 4.98
N GLY A 160 13.67 8.26 3.88
CA GLY A 160 14.21 9.54 3.45
C GLY A 160 13.81 10.72 4.33
N ASN A 161 12.86 10.54 5.27
CA ASN A 161 12.52 11.55 6.27
C ASN A 161 12.19 10.88 7.62
N THR A 162 12.77 11.36 8.72
CA THR A 162 12.57 10.79 10.06
C THR A 162 11.14 10.96 10.58
N LEU A 163 10.38 11.93 10.07
CA LEU A 163 8.97 12.10 10.44
C LEU A 163 8.10 10.94 9.96
N ASN A 164 8.48 10.27 8.87
CA ASN A 164 7.72 9.13 8.33
C ASN A 164 7.69 7.94 9.29
N GLU A 165 8.75 7.74 10.09
CA GLU A 165 8.74 6.76 11.19
C GLU A 165 7.64 7.13 12.21
N GLN A 166 7.51 8.41 12.55
CA GLN A 166 6.52 8.87 13.53
C GLN A 166 5.09 8.82 12.97
N THR A 167 4.91 9.09 11.68
CA THR A 167 3.59 9.07 11.03
C THR A 167 2.97 7.66 11.06
N GLY A 168 3.78 6.59 11.02
CA GLY A 168 3.32 5.21 11.17
C GLY A 168 2.94 4.78 12.60
N CYS A 169 3.25 5.59 13.63
CA CYS A 169 3.07 5.20 15.04
C CYS A 169 1.62 4.90 15.40
N VAL A 170 0.64 5.60 14.81
CA VAL A 170 -0.79 5.37 15.11
C VAL A 170 -1.20 3.96 14.69
N TYR A 171 -0.81 3.54 13.48
CA TYR A 171 -1.06 2.20 12.99
C TYR A 171 -0.38 1.14 13.87
N TYR A 172 0.90 1.35 14.19
CA TYR A 172 1.67 0.42 15.01
C TYR A 172 1.09 0.27 16.43
N THR A 173 0.73 1.39 17.06
CA THR A 173 0.10 1.42 18.38
C THR A 173 -1.23 0.64 18.36
N GLN A 174 -2.06 0.85 17.33
CA GLN A 174 -3.30 0.10 17.21
C GLN A 174 -3.04 -1.41 17.02
N LEU A 175 -2.06 -1.79 16.22
CA LEU A 175 -1.67 -3.19 16.03
C LEU A 175 -1.29 -3.84 17.36
N VAL A 176 -0.39 -3.21 18.13
CA VAL A 176 0.06 -3.72 19.43
C VAL A 176 -1.12 -3.82 20.39
N ASN A 177 -1.91 -2.76 20.52
CA ASN A 177 -3.08 -2.75 21.40
C ASN A 177 -4.10 -3.84 21.04
N SER A 178 -4.36 -4.09 19.74
CA SER A 178 -5.26 -5.16 19.31
C SER A 178 -4.75 -6.54 19.71
N VAL A 179 -3.45 -6.79 19.58
CA VAL A 179 -2.84 -8.05 20.02
C VAL A 179 -2.92 -8.19 21.54
N GLU A 180 -2.55 -7.15 22.29
CA GLU A 180 -2.61 -7.18 23.76
C GLU A 180 -4.04 -7.39 24.27
N ASN A 181 -5.02 -6.71 23.67
CA ASN A 181 -6.43 -6.84 24.02
C ASN A 181 -6.97 -8.25 23.74
N TYR A 182 -6.51 -8.91 22.68
CA TYR A 182 -6.87 -10.30 22.44
C TYR A 182 -6.23 -11.22 23.48
N LEU A 183 -4.92 -11.06 23.75
CA LEU A 183 -4.18 -11.90 24.69
C LEU A 183 -4.67 -11.77 26.13
N ASN A 184 -5.13 -10.58 26.54
CA ASN A 184 -5.66 -10.34 27.88
C ASN A 184 -7.17 -10.64 28.01
N GLY A 185 -7.84 -11.04 26.92
CA GLY A 185 -9.27 -11.38 26.90
C GLY A 185 -10.22 -10.17 26.86
N SER A 186 -9.71 -8.95 26.70
CA SER A 186 -10.55 -7.73 26.56
C SER A 186 -11.14 -7.58 25.16
N SER A 187 -10.66 -8.34 24.19
CA SER A 187 -11.23 -8.41 22.84
C SER A 187 -11.34 -9.85 22.37
N ILE A 188 -12.44 -10.16 21.66
CA ILE A 188 -12.63 -11.42 20.95
C ILE A 188 -12.15 -11.36 19.49
N MET A 189 -11.65 -10.20 19.05
CA MET A 189 -11.18 -9.99 17.69
C MET A 189 -9.88 -10.77 17.44
N VAL A 190 -9.89 -11.62 16.43
CA VAL A 190 -8.75 -12.48 16.06
C VAL A 190 -8.09 -12.06 14.74
N ALA A 191 -8.76 -11.24 13.94
CA ALA A 191 -8.19 -10.63 12.74
C ALA A 191 -8.75 -9.23 12.50
N ASP A 192 -7.85 -8.29 12.20
CA ASP A 192 -8.17 -6.91 11.80
C ASP A 192 -7.55 -6.66 10.42
N LEU A 193 -8.34 -6.85 9.38
CA LEU A 193 -7.91 -6.78 7.98
C LEU A 193 -8.06 -5.35 7.47
N LYS A 194 -6.94 -4.76 7.06
CA LYS A 194 -6.86 -3.36 6.62
C LYS A 194 -6.33 -3.26 5.19
N ASN A 195 -7.04 -2.54 4.34
CA ASN A 195 -6.62 -2.23 2.98
C ASN A 195 -6.46 -0.73 2.87
N GLY A 196 -5.21 -0.29 2.78
CA GLY A 196 -4.82 1.09 2.57
C GLY A 196 -4.17 1.30 1.22
N HIS A 197 -3.66 2.51 1.02
CA HIS A 197 -2.86 2.86 -0.15
C HIS A 197 -1.42 2.35 -0.01
N THR A 198 -0.69 2.34 -1.12
CA THR A 198 0.74 2.00 -1.12
C THR A 198 1.53 2.90 -0.15
N HIS A 199 1.19 4.18 -0.06
CA HIS A 199 1.82 5.14 0.88
C HIS A 199 1.68 4.71 2.35
N THR A 200 0.50 4.25 2.74
CA THR A 200 0.22 3.67 4.07
C THR A 200 1.18 2.51 4.36
N MET A 201 1.31 1.59 3.40
CA MET A 201 2.15 0.41 3.59
C MET A 201 3.62 0.80 3.77
N PHE A 202 4.13 1.78 3.02
CA PHE A 202 5.51 2.26 3.19
C PHE A 202 5.75 2.88 4.56
N LEU A 203 4.81 3.66 5.09
CA LEU A 203 4.91 4.20 6.44
C LEU A 203 4.92 3.10 7.51
N VAL A 204 4.06 2.08 7.35
CA VAL A 204 4.01 0.92 8.25
C VAL A 204 5.32 0.12 8.20
N LEU A 205 5.85 -0.16 7.02
CA LEU A 205 7.14 -0.84 6.88
C LEU A 205 8.27 -0.02 7.51
N THR A 206 8.20 1.31 7.37
CA THR A 206 9.19 2.25 7.88
C THR A 206 9.28 2.20 9.40
N ILE A 207 8.15 2.36 10.11
CA ILE A 207 8.13 2.24 11.59
C ILE A 207 8.50 0.84 12.08
N LEU A 208 8.22 -0.21 11.30
CA LEU A 208 8.64 -1.57 11.63
C LEU A 208 10.14 -1.83 11.42
N GLY A 209 10.89 -0.87 10.86
CA GLY A 209 12.30 -1.07 10.54
C GLY A 209 12.54 -2.03 9.37
N ALA A 210 11.51 -2.32 8.57
CA ALA A 210 11.54 -3.30 7.49
C ALA A 210 11.78 -2.65 6.11
N ALA A 211 12.24 -3.45 5.14
CA ALA A 211 12.47 -3.01 3.76
C ALA A 211 13.40 -1.78 3.63
N LYS A 212 14.40 -1.67 4.52
CA LYS A 212 15.46 -0.65 4.41
C LYS A 212 16.32 -0.91 3.19
N ASN A 213 16.53 0.12 2.38
CA ASN A 213 17.51 0.10 1.31
C ASN A 213 18.92 -0.06 1.90
N PRO A 214 19.83 -0.79 1.22
CA PRO A 214 21.22 -0.91 1.65
C PRO A 214 21.96 0.44 1.65
N PHE A 215 21.48 1.40 0.86
CA PHE A 215 21.99 2.76 0.76
C PHE A 215 20.83 3.76 0.81
N PRO A 216 21.03 4.98 1.36
CA PRO A 216 20.09 6.07 1.15
C PRO A 216 19.92 6.35 -0.34
N LEU A 217 18.67 6.41 -0.82
CA LEU A 217 18.43 6.70 -2.23
C LEU A 217 18.93 8.12 -2.54
N SER A 218 19.57 8.28 -3.69
CA SER A 218 20.05 9.57 -4.18
C SER A 218 20.18 9.57 -5.70
N ALA A 219 20.25 10.75 -6.31
CA ALA A 219 20.41 10.92 -7.74
C ALA A 219 21.72 10.33 -8.31
N ASN A 220 22.72 10.13 -7.43
CA ASN A 220 24.06 9.74 -7.81
C ASN A 220 24.33 8.23 -7.66
N LEU A 221 23.31 7.43 -7.30
CA LEU A 221 23.49 5.98 -7.22
C LEU A 221 23.79 5.40 -8.61
N THR A 222 24.75 4.48 -8.64
CA THR A 222 25.09 3.71 -9.84
C THR A 222 23.99 2.71 -10.19
N LEU A 223 23.97 2.23 -11.43
CA LEU A 223 22.97 1.24 -11.85
C LEU A 223 23.01 -0.03 -11.00
N SER A 224 24.20 -0.51 -10.62
CA SER A 224 24.33 -1.68 -9.74
C SER A 224 23.69 -1.44 -8.37
N GLN A 225 23.91 -0.24 -7.79
CA GLN A 225 23.29 0.13 -6.51
C GLN A 225 21.77 0.30 -6.58
N ILE A 226 21.21 0.52 -7.77
CA ILE A 226 19.76 0.64 -8.00
C ILE A 226 19.11 -0.75 -8.15
N THR A 227 19.85 -1.75 -8.64
CA THR A 227 19.31 -3.07 -8.99
C THR A 227 19.56 -4.16 -7.95
N ASP A 228 20.40 -3.89 -6.95
CA ASP A 228 20.72 -4.78 -5.82
C ASP A 228 19.64 -4.72 -4.72
#